data_AF-K0K236-F1
#
_entry.id   AF-K0K236-F1
#
_cell.length_a   1.000
_cell.length_b   1.000
_cell.length_c   1.000
_cell.angle_alpha   90.00
_cell.angle_beta   90.00
_cell.angle_gamma   90.00
#
_symmetry.space_group_name_H-M   'P 1'
#
loop_
_entity.id
_entity.type
_entity.pdbx_description
1 polymer ?
#
loop_
_entity_poly.entity_id
_entity_poly.type
_entity_poly.pdbx_seq_one_letter_code
_entity_poly.pdbx_strand_id
1 'polypeptide(L)'
;MARPARGGARLAVVSFAAHARRVRDPGLPLRHRVSALRSCVVVHGPFGHHGTLAFLELEAGPFHRDERALLRAPAVLEDLRAR
;
A
#
# COMPACT_ATOMS: atom_id res chain seq x y z
N MET A 1 -18.32 -13.83 25.89
CA MET A 1 -19.31 -14.15 24.83
C MET A 1 -19.75 -12.81 24.24
N ALA A 2 -19.57 -12.41 22.98
CA ALA A 2 -19.07 -12.99 21.74
C ALA A 2 -18.49 -11.84 20.89
N ARG A 3 -17.39 -12.06 20.17
CA ARG A 3 -16.91 -11.16 19.10
C ARG A 3 -17.30 -11.76 17.75
N PRO A 4 -18.03 -11.02 16.90
CA PRO A 4 -17.92 -11.24 15.47
C PRO A 4 -17.72 -9.92 14.72
N ALA A 5 -16.53 -9.73 14.16
CA ALA A 5 -16.27 -8.77 13.09
C ALA A 5 -15.27 -9.38 12.10
N ARG A 6 -15.56 -10.58 11.59
CA ARG A 6 -14.79 -11.22 10.51
C ARG A 6 -15.47 -11.03 9.14
N GLY A 7 -15.85 -9.78 8.84
CA GLY A 7 -16.35 -9.36 7.52
C GLY A 7 -15.50 -8.27 6.85
N GLY A 8 -14.77 -7.46 7.62
CA GLY A 8 -14.02 -6.30 7.10
C GLY A 8 -12.69 -6.65 6.43
N ALA A 9 -11.97 -7.68 6.91
CA ALA A 9 -10.65 -8.03 6.40
C ALA A 9 -10.67 -8.45 4.91
N ARG A 10 -11.75 -9.07 4.44
CA ARG A 10 -11.86 -9.56 3.07
C ARG A 10 -12.11 -8.42 2.06
N LEU A 11 -12.93 -7.43 2.42
CA LEU A 11 -13.16 -6.22 1.61
C LEU A 11 -11.92 -5.32 1.60
N ALA A 12 -11.24 -5.21 2.73
CA ALA A 12 -9.95 -4.55 2.88
C ALA A 12 -8.87 -5.15 1.96
N VAL A 13 -8.75 -6.49 1.91
CA VAL A 13 -7.82 -7.19 1.00
C VAL A 13 -8.14 -6.91 -0.47
N VAL A 14 -9.42 -6.90 -0.85
CA VAL A 14 -9.83 -6.63 -2.25
C VAL A 14 -9.53 -5.18 -2.64
N SER A 15 -9.77 -4.22 -1.73
CA SER A 15 -9.44 -2.80 -1.96
C SER A 15 -7.94 -2.60 -2.09
N PHE A 16 -7.14 -3.25 -1.23
CA PHE A 16 -5.68 -3.23 -1.33
C PHE A 16 -5.21 -3.78 -2.68
N ALA A 17 -5.67 -4.98 -3.08
CA ALA A 17 -5.24 -5.62 -4.32
C ALA A 17 -5.59 -4.79 -5.55
N ALA A 18 -6.75 -4.11 -5.56
CA ALA A 18 -7.15 -3.21 -6.63
C ALA A 18 -6.21 -1.98 -6.75
N HIS A 19 -5.86 -1.36 -5.62
CA HIS A 19 -4.91 -0.24 -5.62
C HIS A 19 -3.48 -0.70 -5.93
N ALA A 20 -3.03 -1.85 -5.42
CA ALA A 20 -1.72 -2.43 -5.72
C ALA A 20 -1.57 -2.77 -7.22
N ARG A 21 -2.64 -3.22 -7.89
CA ARG A 21 -2.65 -3.37 -9.35
C ARG A 21 -2.42 -2.05 -10.07
N ARG A 22 -3.06 -0.96 -9.63
CA ARG A 22 -2.83 0.39 -10.21
C ARG A 22 -1.40 0.87 -10.00
N VAL A 23 -0.75 0.54 -8.87
CA VAL A 23 0.67 0.88 -8.64
C VAL A 23 1.58 0.17 -9.64
N ARG A 24 1.23 -1.05 -10.05
CA ARG A 24 1.99 -1.88 -10.99
C ARG A 24 1.65 -1.63 -12.47
N ASP A 25 0.64 -0.81 -12.75
CA ASP A 25 0.21 -0.52 -14.12
C ASP A 25 1.19 0.46 -14.82
N PRO A 26 1.95 0.01 -15.84
CA PRO A 26 2.89 0.86 -16.55
C PRO A 26 2.19 1.89 -17.46
N GLY A 27 0.90 1.71 -17.77
CA GLY A 27 0.12 2.66 -18.56
C GLY A 27 -0.29 3.93 -17.79
N LEU A 28 -0.13 3.94 -16.46
CA LEU A 28 -0.46 5.08 -15.62
C LEU A 28 0.75 5.99 -15.38
N PRO A 29 0.55 7.33 -15.40
CA PRO A 29 1.58 8.27 -14.97
C PRO A 29 2.05 7.97 -13.54
N LEU A 30 3.35 8.13 -13.28
CA LEU A 30 3.97 7.89 -11.96
C LEU A 30 3.19 8.54 -10.81
N ARG A 31 2.75 9.79 -10.97
CA ARG A 31 1.92 10.50 -9.98
C ARG A 31 0.63 9.76 -9.60
N HIS A 32 -0.05 9.12 -10.56
CA HIS A 32 -1.31 8.39 -10.31
C HIS A 32 -1.03 7.07 -9.59
N ARG A 33 0.10 6.43 -9.93
CA ARG A 33 0.57 5.20 -9.27
C ARG A 33 0.97 5.49 -7.82
N VAL A 34 1.66 6.60 -7.56
CA VAL A 34 1.98 7.08 -6.21
C VAL A 34 0.71 7.40 -5.40
N SER A 35 -0.28 8.05 -6.00
CA SER A 35 -1.58 8.29 -5.33
C SER A 35 -2.32 7.00 -4.98
N ALA A 36 -2.24 5.97 -5.84
CA ALA A 36 -2.78 4.65 -5.54
C ALA A 36 -2.06 4.00 -4.34
N LEU A 37 -0.73 4.09 -4.28
CA LEU A 37 0.05 3.60 -3.13
C LEU A 37 -0.34 4.33 -1.84
N ARG A 38 -0.47 5.67 -1.88
CA ARG A 38 -0.92 6.48 -0.74
C ARG A 38 -2.31 6.06 -0.25
N SER A 39 -3.20 5.69 -1.18
CA SER A 39 -4.53 5.17 -0.84
C SER A 39 -4.43 3.82 -0.11
N CYS A 40 -3.53 2.91 -0.53
CA CYS A 40 -3.26 1.68 0.23
C CYS A 40 -2.83 1.99 1.67
N VAL A 41 -1.97 2.99 1.85
CA VAL A 41 -1.45 3.36 3.17
C VAL A 41 -2.52 3.97 4.07
N VAL A 42 -3.44 4.79 3.55
CA VAL A 42 -4.56 5.34 4.34
C VAL A 42 -5.44 4.21 4.90
N VAL A 43 -5.67 3.16 4.10
CA VAL A 43 -6.58 2.07 4.49
C VAL A 43 -5.89 0.99 5.34
N HIS A 44 -4.58 0.78 5.17
CA HIS A 44 -3.88 -0.39 5.73
C HIS A 44 -2.58 -0.08 6.50
N GLY A 45 -2.21 1.19 6.67
CA GLY A 45 -0.97 1.56 7.35
C GLY A 45 -1.03 1.38 8.87
N PRO A 46 -0.19 0.53 9.48
CA PRO A 46 -0.21 0.27 10.93
C PRO A 46 0.34 1.44 11.76
N PHE A 47 1.17 2.30 11.17
CA PHE A 47 1.80 3.45 11.85
C PHE A 47 1.11 4.79 11.52
N GLY A 48 -0.09 4.75 10.94
CA GLY A 48 -0.73 5.92 10.33
C GLY A 48 -0.11 6.32 9.00
N HIS A 49 -0.68 7.35 8.36
CA HIS A 49 -0.36 7.71 6.97
C HIS A 49 1.11 8.09 6.78
N HIS A 50 1.60 9.08 7.52
CA HIS A 50 2.97 9.58 7.36
C HIS A 50 4.02 8.58 7.85
N GLY A 51 3.78 7.88 8.96
CA GLY A 51 4.72 6.87 9.48
C GLY A 51 4.91 5.71 8.53
N THR A 52 3.82 5.21 7.95
CA THR A 52 3.89 4.12 6.97
C THR A 52 4.57 4.58 5.67
N LEU A 53 4.32 5.81 5.20
CA LEU A 53 5.02 6.33 4.01
C LEU A 53 6.52 6.49 4.26
N ALA A 54 6.93 7.01 5.41
CA ALA A 54 8.34 7.14 5.76
C ALA A 54 9.04 5.78 5.83
N PHE A 55 8.37 4.77 6.43
CA PHE A 55 8.86 3.40 6.44
C PHE A 55 9.02 2.83 5.02
N LEU A 56 8.04 3.04 4.15
CA LEU A 56 8.12 2.60 2.76
C LEU A 56 9.25 3.29 1.98
N GLU A 57 9.52 4.57 2.24
CA GLU A 57 10.66 5.26 1.61
C GLU A 57 12.01 4.71 2.10
N LEU A 58 12.11 4.34 3.37
CA LEU A 58 13.32 3.72 3.94
C LEU A 58 13.59 2.32 3.36
N GLU A 59 12.55 1.49 3.24
CA GLU A 59 12.69 0.09 2.81
C GLU A 59 12.68 -0.08 1.29
N ALA A 60 11.76 0.59 0.59
CA ALA A 60 11.60 0.44 -0.86
C ALA A 60 12.41 1.46 -1.66
N GLY A 61 12.83 2.57 -1.03
CA GLY A 61 13.49 3.71 -1.68
C GLY A 61 12.50 4.82 -2.09
N PRO A 62 12.99 5.86 -2.81
CA PRO A 62 12.21 7.06 -3.12
C PRO A 62 11.16 6.82 -4.23
N PHE A 63 10.07 6.13 -3.89
CA PHE A 63 8.98 5.74 -4.81
C PHE A 63 8.26 6.93 -5.49
N HIS A 64 8.47 8.15 -5.01
CA HIS A 64 7.92 9.37 -5.60
C HIS A 64 8.67 9.80 -6.88
N ARG A 65 9.89 9.31 -7.10
CA ARG A 65 10.76 9.64 -8.26
C ARG A 65 11.33 8.41 -8.96
N ASP A 66 11.40 7.27 -8.28
CA ASP A 66 11.91 6.01 -8.82
C ASP A 66 10.77 4.99 -8.99
N GLU A 67 10.51 4.61 -10.24
CA GLU A 67 9.50 3.61 -10.58
C GLU A 67 9.84 2.22 -10.04
N ARG A 68 11.12 1.86 -9.93
CA ARG A 68 11.54 0.57 -9.37
C ARG A 68 11.25 0.52 -7.88
N ALA A 69 11.52 1.62 -7.16
CA ALA A 69 11.15 1.77 -5.76
C ALA A 69 9.62 1.70 -5.58
N LEU A 70 8.86 2.34 -6.47
CA LEU A 70 7.41 2.28 -6.47
C LEU A 70 6.86 0.86 -6.66
N LEU A 71 7.49 0.05 -7.52
CA LEU A 71 7.07 -1.34 -7.73
C LEU A 71 7.39 -2.25 -6.54
N ARG A 72 8.41 -1.91 -5.74
CA ARG A 72 8.77 -2.62 -4.50
C ARG A 72 7.86 -2.26 -3.33
N ALA A 73 7.41 -1.01 -3.23
CA ALA A 73 6.64 -0.51 -2.08
C ALA A 73 5.36 -1.32 -1.75
N PRO A 74 4.55 -1.82 -2.72
CA PRO A 74 3.41 -2.68 -2.41
C PRO A 74 3.80 -3.98 -1.71
N ALA A 75 4.93 -4.59 -2.08
CA ALA A 75 5.39 -5.84 -1.47
C ALA A 75 5.83 -5.60 -0.01
N VAL A 76 6.56 -4.51 0.24
CA VAL A 76 6.94 -4.09 1.60
C VAL A 76 5.70 -3.82 2.46
N LEU A 77 4.66 -3.21 1.88
CA LEU A 77 3.40 -2.94 2.59
C LEU A 77 2.60 -4.24 2.85
N GLU A 78 2.65 -5.22 1.94
CA GLU A 78 2.07 -6.55 2.15
C GLU A 78 2.77 -7.30 3.28
N ASP A 79 4.11 -7.29 3.31
CA ASP A 79 4.91 -7.91 4.36
C ASP A 79 4.68 -7.24 5.71
N LEU A 80 4.60 -5.91 5.75
CA LEU A 80 4.33 -5.15 6.97
C LEU A 80 2.94 -5.49 7.56
N ARG A 81 1.96 -5.77 6.71
CA ARG A 81 0.61 -6.17 7.12
C ARG A 81 0.51 -7.62 7.59
N ALA A 82 1.37 -8.50 7.07
CA ALA A 82 1.38 -9.93 7.41
C ALA A 82 2.08 -10.23 8.75
N ARG A 83 2.79 -9.24 9.31
CA ARG A 83 3.39 -9.27 10.65
C ARG A 83 2.36 -8.93 11.72
#